data_AF-A0A811GF12-F1
#
_entry.id   AF-A0A811GF12-F1
#
_cell.length_a   1.000
_cell.length_b   1.000
_cell.length_c   1.000
_cell.angle_alpha   90.00
_cell.angle_beta   90.00
_cell.angle_gamma   90.00
#
_symmetry.space_group_name_H-M   'P 1'
#
loop_
_entity.id
_entity.type
_entity.pdbx_description
1 polymer ?
#
loop_
_entity_poly.entity_id
_entity_poly.type
_entity_poly.pdbx_seq_one_letter_code
_entity_poly.pdbx_strand_id
1 'polypeptide(L)'
;MQVSTNSSILTQGKNLMDAGQPYQSPRQRVWAAIRKHRNEFTIQQVAELGQMKYDSARDFITGLKNAGIIAEVRREKLPNMSKKIDLIFFQLVEDYGYNAPSVDRKGNLLGKKATVNKAMWNTLRITKQPVNAHELAALSSTDEQAVSVETADSYLRFLFHAGYLKVARAAHHAVRKAKYLLLPHMNTGPIPPQIQRAKQVFDPNTNTLMYTERPELEEELKHGTLLLNHEEINDE
;
A
#
# COMPACT_ATOMS: atom_id res chain seq x y z
N MET A 1 43.52 -23.82 22.24
CA MET A 1 42.72 -23.86 21.01
C MET A 1 41.38 -24.50 21.37
N GLN A 2 40.33 -23.71 21.51
CA GLN A 2 38.97 -24.21 21.64
C GLN A 2 38.08 -23.43 20.68
N VAL A 3 37.29 -24.21 19.95
CA VAL A 3 36.49 -23.87 18.80
C VAL A 3 35.07 -23.56 19.27
N SER A 4 34.55 -22.45 18.77
CA SER A 4 33.15 -22.15 18.40
C SER A 4 31.99 -22.61 19.29
N THR A 5 31.12 -21.67 19.65
CA THR A 5 29.70 -21.67 19.27
C THR A 5 29.05 -20.36 19.71
N ASN A 6 28.92 -19.39 18.80
CA ASN A 6 28.00 -18.27 18.99
C ASN A 6 26.78 -18.49 18.10
N SER A 7 25.72 -18.92 18.76
CA SER A 7 24.39 -19.16 18.20
C SER A 7 23.70 -17.85 17.84
N SER A 8 23.21 -17.81 16.60
CA SER A 8 21.88 -17.30 16.20
C SER A 8 21.48 -15.91 16.68
N ILE A 9 21.92 -14.88 15.96
CA ILE A 9 21.22 -13.58 15.92
C ILE A 9 20.12 -13.70 14.87
N LEU A 10 18.91 -14.03 15.34
CA LEU A 10 17.67 -13.80 14.60
C LEU A 10 17.59 -12.32 14.26
N THR A 11 17.74 -12.00 12.98
CA THR A 11 17.66 -10.64 12.46
C THR A 11 16.21 -10.17 12.61
N GLN A 12 15.98 -9.35 13.65
CA GLN A 12 14.76 -8.57 13.82
C GLN A 12 14.50 -7.82 12.51
N GLY A 13 13.27 -7.97 12.00
CA GLY A 13 12.78 -7.24 10.85
C GLY A 13 12.92 -5.74 11.10
N LYS A 14 13.92 -5.15 10.43
CA LYS A 14 14.14 -3.71 10.40
C LYS A 14 12.93 -3.11 9.66
N ASN A 15 11.93 -2.64 10.40
CA ASN A 15 10.87 -1.80 9.87
C ASN A 15 11.52 -0.51 9.36
N LEU A 16 11.95 -0.52 8.10
CA LEU A 16 12.35 0.67 7.36
C LEU A 16 11.09 1.29 6.76
N MET A 17 10.27 1.89 7.62
CA MET A 17 9.37 2.96 7.20
C MET A 17 10.06 4.26 7.57
N ASP A 18 10.97 4.71 6.71
CA ASP A 18 11.63 6.01 6.88
C ASP A 18 10.56 7.10 6.70
N ALA A 19 10.33 7.87 7.77
CA ALA A 19 9.32 8.92 7.76
C ALA A 19 9.80 10.05 6.84
N GLY A 20 9.01 10.36 5.80
CA GLY A 20 9.31 11.45 4.86
C GLY A 20 9.63 11.04 3.42
N GLN A 21 9.81 9.74 3.13
CA GLN A 21 9.87 9.25 1.76
C GLN A 21 8.55 8.57 1.36
N PRO A 22 8.01 8.83 0.15
CA PRO A 22 6.82 8.15 -0.33
C PRO A 22 6.99 6.63 -0.33
N TYR A 23 6.00 5.93 0.21
CA TYR A 23 5.96 4.48 0.27
C TYR A 23 6.05 3.87 -1.15
N GLN A 24 7.03 3.00 -1.34
CA GLN A 24 7.14 2.18 -2.54
C GLN A 24 6.59 0.79 -2.27
N SER A 25 5.59 0.35 -3.03
CA SER A 25 5.05 -1.00 -2.91
C SER A 25 6.13 -2.08 -3.17
N PRO A 26 5.99 -3.30 -2.63
CA PRO A 26 6.95 -4.38 -2.91
C PRO A 26 7.15 -4.63 -4.40
N ARG A 27 6.08 -4.56 -5.21
CA ARG A 27 6.15 -4.65 -6.67
C ARG A 27 6.99 -3.53 -7.29
N GLN A 28 6.84 -2.30 -6.80
CA GLN A 28 7.63 -1.15 -7.25
C GLN A 28 9.12 -1.33 -6.95
N ARG A 29 9.46 -1.84 -5.76
CA ARG A 29 10.86 -2.10 -5.39
C ARG A 29 11.48 -3.25 -6.20
N VAL A 30 10.72 -4.33 -6.41
CA VAL A 30 11.13 -5.43 -7.33
C VAL A 30 11.35 -4.90 -8.74
N TRP A 31 10.46 -4.06 -9.25
CA TRP A 31 10.63 -3.43 -10.57
C TRP A 31 11.88 -2.56 -10.65
N ALA A 32 12.16 -1.74 -9.64
CA ALA A 32 13.40 -0.97 -9.57
C ALA A 32 14.65 -1.88 -9.56
N ALA A 33 14.60 -3.02 -8.85
CA ALA A 33 15.66 -4.02 -8.85
C ALA A 33 15.85 -4.65 -10.25
N ILE A 34 14.76 -5.02 -10.93
CA ILE A 34 14.80 -5.52 -12.32
C ILE A 34 15.48 -4.51 -13.25
N ARG A 35 15.08 -3.23 -13.19
CA ARG A 35 15.69 -2.17 -14.03
C ARG A 35 17.17 -1.97 -13.74
N LYS A 36 17.58 -2.08 -12.47
CA LYS A 36 19.00 -2.02 -12.07
C LYS A 36 19.80 -3.21 -12.61
N HIS A 37 19.19 -4.39 -12.65
CA HIS A 37 19.79 -5.65 -13.12
C HIS A 37 19.26 -6.08 -14.49
N ARG A 38 19.01 -5.12 -15.39
CA ARG A 38 18.28 -5.34 -16.66
C ARG A 38 18.83 -6.45 -17.56
N ASN A 39 20.14 -6.68 -17.52
CA ASN A 39 20.80 -7.64 -18.42
C ASN A 39 20.58 -9.09 -17.97
N GLU A 40 20.63 -9.35 -16.67
CA GLU A 40 20.49 -10.70 -16.11
C GLU A 40 20.11 -10.62 -14.62
N PHE A 41 19.04 -11.31 -14.24
CA PHE A 41 18.60 -11.43 -12.85
C PHE A 41 17.80 -12.73 -12.60
N THR A 42 17.71 -13.15 -11.34
CA THR A 42 16.86 -14.27 -10.91
C THR A 42 15.68 -13.77 -10.08
N ILE A 43 14.63 -14.60 -9.95
CA ILE A 43 13.47 -14.29 -9.10
C ILE A 43 13.91 -14.03 -7.65
N GLN A 44 14.80 -14.88 -7.12
CA GLN A 44 15.27 -14.76 -5.74
C GLN A 44 16.01 -13.44 -5.52
N GLN A 45 16.94 -13.09 -6.41
CA GLN A 45 17.71 -11.85 -6.32
C GLN A 45 16.80 -10.61 -6.27
N VAL A 46 15.85 -10.49 -7.20
CA VAL A 46 14.97 -9.30 -7.23
C VAL A 46 13.93 -9.32 -6.10
N ALA A 47 13.52 -10.49 -5.62
CA ALA A 47 12.65 -10.63 -4.46
C ALA A 47 13.33 -10.14 -3.17
N GLU A 48 14.60 -10.51 -2.97
CA GLU A 48 15.42 -10.07 -1.83
C GLU A 48 15.68 -8.55 -1.89
N LEU A 49 16.15 -8.04 -3.03
CA LEU A 49 16.38 -6.61 -3.24
C LEU A 49 15.10 -5.78 -3.09
N GLY A 50 13.98 -6.31 -3.58
CA GLY A 50 12.67 -5.67 -3.50
C GLY A 50 11.96 -5.88 -2.16
N GLN A 51 12.52 -6.68 -1.24
CA GLN A 51 11.88 -7.10 0.01
C GLN A 51 10.44 -7.59 -0.22
N MET A 52 10.26 -8.44 -1.22
CA MET A 52 8.98 -9.04 -1.60
C MET A 52 9.04 -10.54 -1.33
N LYS A 53 7.95 -11.13 -0.82
CA LYS A 53 7.87 -12.59 -0.65
C LYS A 53 8.13 -13.29 -1.98
N TYR A 54 8.93 -14.36 -1.95
CA TYR A 54 9.33 -15.09 -3.16
C TYR A 54 8.14 -15.49 -4.03
N ASP A 55 7.08 -16.07 -3.45
CA ASP A 55 5.89 -16.48 -4.21
C ASP A 55 5.20 -15.32 -4.91
N SER A 56 5.08 -14.18 -4.23
CA SER A 56 4.50 -12.98 -4.83
C SER A 56 5.38 -12.40 -5.92
N ALA A 57 6.71 -12.43 -5.74
CA ALA A 57 7.65 -12.02 -6.77
C ALA A 57 7.57 -12.96 -7.97
N ARG A 58 7.49 -14.28 -7.76
CA ARG A 58 7.29 -15.30 -8.80
C ARG A 58 6.02 -15.05 -9.60
N ASP A 59 4.89 -14.74 -8.95
CA ASP A 59 3.65 -14.38 -9.65
C ASP A 59 3.82 -13.14 -10.52
N PHE A 60 4.48 -12.11 -9.99
CA PHE A 60 4.74 -10.87 -10.71
C PHE A 60 5.67 -11.08 -11.92
N ILE A 61 6.80 -11.75 -11.72
CA ILE A 61 7.74 -12.14 -12.79
C ILE A 61 7.04 -13.00 -13.85
N THR A 62 6.17 -13.94 -13.44
CA THR A 62 5.39 -14.75 -14.38
C THR A 62 4.48 -13.87 -15.25
N GLY A 63 3.80 -12.90 -14.65
CA GLY A 63 3.00 -11.92 -15.38
C GLY A 63 3.84 -11.09 -16.37
N LEU A 64 4.98 -10.57 -15.92
CA LEU A 64 5.89 -9.80 -16.79
C LEU A 64 6.42 -10.63 -17.97
N LYS A 65 6.76 -11.90 -17.73
CA LYS A 65 7.20 -12.83 -18.77
C LYS A 65 6.10 -13.07 -19.80
N ASN A 66 4.88 -13.35 -19.32
CA ASN A 66 3.73 -13.60 -20.18
C ASN A 66 3.31 -12.37 -20.97
N ALA A 67 3.56 -11.16 -20.43
CA ALA A 67 3.36 -9.89 -21.12
C ALA A 67 4.49 -9.53 -22.11
N GLY A 68 5.55 -10.34 -22.21
CA GLY A 68 6.70 -10.07 -23.08
C GLY A 68 7.66 -8.98 -22.57
N ILE A 69 7.45 -8.46 -21.36
CA ILE A 69 8.24 -7.37 -20.77
C ILE A 69 9.63 -7.86 -20.36
N ILE A 70 9.72 -9.13 -19.94
CA ILE A 70 10.97 -9.80 -19.62
C ILE A 70 11.06 -11.11 -20.41
N ALA A 71 12.28 -11.54 -20.71
CA ALA A 71 12.56 -12.81 -21.38
C ALA A 71 13.47 -13.67 -20.52
N GLU A 72 13.30 -14.98 -20.65
CA GLU A 72 14.19 -15.96 -20.08
C GLU A 72 15.44 -16.10 -20.97
N VAL A 73 16.63 -15.99 -20.38
CA VAL A 73 17.91 -16.02 -21.11
C VAL A 73 18.71 -17.28 -20.88
N ARG A 74 18.63 -17.86 -19.68
CA ARG A 74 19.44 -19.02 -19.29
C ARG A 74 18.75 -19.82 -18.19
N ARG A 75 18.97 -21.14 -18.19
CA ARG A 75 18.65 -22.04 -17.08
C ARG A 75 19.89 -22.79 -16.61
N GLU A 76 20.08 -22.89 -15.31
CA GLU A 76 21.14 -23.68 -14.69
C GLU A 76 20.55 -24.68 -13.70
N LYS A 77 21.12 -25.89 -13.64
CA LYS A 77 20.72 -26.88 -12.65
C LYS A 77 21.44 -26.59 -11.34
N LEU A 78 20.72 -26.46 -10.23
CA LEU A 78 21.37 -26.34 -8.93
C LEU A 78 22.04 -27.67 -8.56
N PRO A 79 23.33 -27.66 -8.16
CA PRO A 79 23.94 -28.79 -7.50
C PRO A 79 23.24 -29.01 -6.14
N ASN A 80 22.89 -30.25 -5.82
CA ASN A 80 22.41 -30.70 -4.50
C ASN A 80 20.96 -30.36 -4.09
N MET A 81 20.14 -29.75 -4.94
CA MET A 81 18.68 -29.75 -4.76
C MET A 81 18.07 -30.94 -5.52
N SER A 82 16.99 -31.53 -5.01
CA SER A 82 16.25 -32.60 -5.71
C SER A 82 16.05 -32.20 -7.18
N LYS A 83 16.19 -33.17 -8.12
CA LYS A 83 16.33 -33.06 -9.59
C LYS A 83 15.34 -32.15 -10.38
N LYS A 84 14.56 -31.26 -9.75
CA LYS A 84 13.42 -30.53 -10.32
C LYS A 84 13.46 -29.01 -10.18
N ILE A 85 14.51 -28.41 -9.60
CA ILE A 85 14.59 -26.94 -9.47
C ILE A 85 15.74 -26.39 -10.33
N ASP A 86 15.37 -25.84 -11.48
CA ASP A 86 16.28 -25.08 -12.34
C ASP A 86 16.32 -23.61 -11.87
N LEU A 87 17.52 -23.03 -11.78
CA LEU A 87 17.70 -21.58 -11.64
C LEU A 87 17.44 -20.94 -12.99
N ILE A 88 16.46 -20.03 -13.04
CA ILE A 88 16.08 -19.33 -14.27
C ILE A 88 16.57 -17.89 -14.19
N PHE A 89 17.32 -17.49 -15.21
CA PHE A 89 17.79 -16.12 -15.41
C PHE A 89 16.90 -15.42 -16.43
N PHE A 90 16.54 -14.18 -16.11
CA PHE A 90 15.70 -13.32 -16.91
C PHE A 90 16.45 -12.04 -17.29
N GLN A 91 16.07 -11.44 -18.41
CA GLN A 91 16.48 -10.11 -18.83
C GLN A 91 15.26 -9.23 -19.05
N LEU A 92 15.43 -7.92 -18.86
CA LEU A 92 14.43 -6.92 -19.19
C LEU A 92 14.46 -6.65 -20.68
N VAL A 93 13.33 -6.86 -21.36
CA VAL A 93 13.18 -6.65 -22.81
C VAL A 93 12.55 -5.29 -23.10
N GLU A 94 11.50 -4.94 -22.37
CA GLU A 94 10.78 -3.68 -22.54
C GLU A 94 10.74 -2.89 -21.22
N ASP A 95 11.31 -1.67 -21.21
CA ASP A 95 11.30 -0.82 -20.02
C ASP A 95 10.10 0.15 -20.02
N TYR A 96 9.17 -0.08 -19.10
CA TYR A 96 7.99 0.77 -18.87
C TYR A 96 8.30 2.03 -18.03
N GLY A 97 9.57 2.28 -17.73
CA GLY A 97 10.04 3.45 -17.00
C GLY A 97 9.95 3.28 -15.48
N TYR A 98 9.72 4.36 -14.75
CA TYR A 98 9.80 4.34 -13.29
C TYR A 98 8.74 3.46 -12.63
N ASN A 99 7.47 3.59 -13.02
CA ASN A 99 6.37 2.87 -12.36
C ASN A 99 6.32 1.41 -12.81
N ALA A 100 6.17 0.50 -11.85
CA ALA A 100 5.99 -0.91 -12.15
C ALA A 100 4.73 -1.12 -13.01
N PRO A 101 4.84 -1.89 -14.11
CA PRO A 101 3.68 -2.21 -14.93
C PRO A 101 2.68 -3.03 -14.11
N SER A 102 1.41 -2.65 -14.19
CA SER A 102 0.33 -3.40 -13.56
C SER A 102 -0.04 -4.55 -14.50
N VAL A 103 0.44 -5.75 -14.16
CA VAL A 103 0.24 -6.95 -14.98
C VAL A 103 -0.41 -8.04 -14.13
N ASP A 104 -1.34 -8.78 -14.70
CA ASP A 104 -1.86 -10.01 -14.09
C ASP A 104 -0.92 -11.21 -14.36
N ARG A 105 -1.15 -12.34 -13.69
CA ARG A 105 -0.33 -13.54 -13.91
C ARG A 105 -0.43 -14.08 -15.35
N LYS A 106 -1.51 -13.78 -16.09
CA LYS A 106 -1.72 -14.20 -17.48
C LYS A 106 -0.97 -13.34 -18.48
N GLY A 107 -0.39 -12.22 -18.06
CA GLY A 107 0.33 -11.27 -18.92
C GLY A 107 -0.55 -10.14 -19.45
N ASN A 108 -1.80 -10.01 -18.98
CA ASN A 108 -2.64 -8.88 -19.36
C ASN A 108 -2.17 -7.63 -18.60
N LEU A 109 -1.92 -6.55 -19.35
CA LEU A 109 -1.72 -5.23 -18.77
C LEU A 109 -3.05 -4.75 -18.19
N LEU A 110 -3.13 -4.72 -16.87
CA LEU A 110 -4.22 -4.11 -16.14
C LEU A 110 -4.07 -2.60 -16.33
N GLY A 111 -4.82 -2.06 -17.29
CA GLY A 111 -4.63 -0.71 -17.83
C GLY A 111 -4.59 0.40 -16.78
N LYS A 112 -4.14 1.58 -17.24
CA LYS A 112 -3.93 2.85 -16.50
C LYS A 112 -5.19 3.45 -15.83
N LYS A 113 -6.24 2.66 -15.59
CA LYS A 113 -7.48 3.16 -14.99
C LYS A 113 -7.18 3.63 -13.58
N ALA A 114 -7.53 4.89 -13.31
CA ALA A 114 -7.49 5.42 -11.96
C ALA A 114 -8.45 4.59 -11.09
N THR A 115 -7.99 4.13 -9.94
CA THR A 115 -8.88 3.48 -8.98
C THR A 115 -9.99 4.45 -8.57
N VAL A 116 -11.15 3.93 -8.19
CA VAL A 116 -12.28 4.73 -7.66
C VAL A 116 -11.81 5.70 -6.57
N ASN A 117 -10.95 5.23 -5.66
CA ASN A 117 -10.38 6.08 -4.60
C ASN A 117 -9.48 7.19 -5.14
N LYS A 118 -8.70 6.93 -6.21
CA LYS A 118 -7.85 7.96 -6.84
C LYS A 118 -8.70 9.03 -7.53
N ALA A 119 -9.80 8.64 -8.17
CA ALA A 119 -10.74 9.59 -8.75
C ALA A 119 -11.34 10.50 -7.67
N MET A 120 -11.88 9.91 -6.59
CA MET A 120 -12.43 10.68 -5.46
C MET A 120 -11.40 11.60 -4.79
N TRP A 121 -10.19 11.11 -4.55
CA TRP A 121 -9.10 11.92 -3.99
C TRP A 121 -8.72 13.11 -4.88
N ASN A 122 -8.61 12.88 -6.18
CA ASN A 122 -8.35 13.96 -7.13
C ASN A 122 -9.47 14.99 -7.13
N THR A 123 -10.74 14.56 -7.10
CA THR A 123 -11.89 15.46 -6.99
C THR A 123 -11.78 16.37 -5.76
N LEU A 124 -11.49 15.82 -4.58
CA LEU A 124 -11.30 16.61 -3.35
C LEU A 124 -10.15 17.62 -3.49
N ARG A 125 -9.01 17.20 -4.06
CA ARG A 125 -7.82 18.04 -4.23
C ARG A 125 -7.99 19.16 -5.26
N ILE A 126 -8.70 18.88 -6.35
CA ILE A 126 -8.92 19.81 -7.46
C ILE A 126 -10.00 20.82 -7.09
N THR A 127 -11.15 20.34 -6.61
CA THR A 127 -12.30 21.21 -6.31
C THR A 127 -12.01 22.11 -5.12
N LYS A 128 -11.36 21.60 -4.07
CA LYS A 128 -11.10 22.32 -2.80
C LYS A 128 -12.36 22.95 -2.19
N GLN A 129 -13.53 22.40 -2.51
CA GLN A 129 -14.82 22.86 -2.02
C GLN A 129 -15.43 21.83 -1.07
N PRO A 130 -16.33 22.24 -0.15
CA PRO A 130 -17.07 21.30 0.66
C PRO A 130 -18.01 20.43 -0.19
N VAL A 131 -17.89 19.10 -0.06
CA VAL A 131 -18.70 18.13 -0.79
C VAL A 131 -19.37 17.13 0.14
N ASN A 132 -20.55 16.64 -0.24
CA ASN A 132 -21.17 15.45 0.36
C ASN A 132 -20.93 14.20 -0.50
N ALA A 133 -21.38 13.03 -0.02
CA ALA A 133 -21.19 11.75 -0.71
C ALA A 133 -21.81 11.68 -2.12
N HIS A 134 -22.98 12.28 -2.34
CA HIS A 134 -23.62 12.31 -3.67
C HIS A 134 -22.84 13.18 -4.65
N GLU A 135 -22.44 14.37 -4.19
CA GLU A 135 -21.65 15.31 -4.99
C GLU A 135 -20.30 14.69 -5.35
N LEU A 136 -19.63 14.05 -4.39
CA LEU A 136 -18.35 13.38 -4.62
C LEU A 136 -18.49 12.22 -5.62
N ALA A 137 -19.51 11.38 -5.46
CA ALA A 137 -19.78 10.28 -6.37
C ALA A 137 -20.03 10.77 -7.80
N ALA A 138 -20.88 11.79 -7.96
CA ALA A 138 -21.19 12.36 -9.27
C ALA A 138 -19.96 13.00 -9.94
N LEU A 139 -19.17 13.79 -9.20
CA LEU A 139 -17.99 14.48 -9.72
C LEU A 139 -16.82 13.54 -10.03
N SER A 140 -16.75 12.39 -9.35
CA SER A 140 -15.63 11.44 -9.49
C SER A 140 -15.93 10.29 -10.45
N SER A 141 -17.18 10.16 -10.90
CA SER A 141 -17.59 9.14 -11.85
C SER A 141 -17.19 9.54 -13.27
N THR A 142 -16.81 8.55 -14.07
CA THR A 142 -16.62 8.69 -15.52
C THR A 142 -17.44 7.62 -16.24
N ASP A 143 -17.62 7.76 -17.56
CA ASP A 143 -18.33 6.78 -18.39
C ASP A 143 -17.77 5.35 -18.26
N GLU A 144 -16.47 5.24 -17.96
CA GLU A 144 -15.79 3.96 -17.77
C GLU A 144 -15.78 3.45 -16.33
N GLN A 145 -15.98 4.33 -15.34
CA GLN A 145 -15.79 4.03 -13.93
C GLN A 145 -16.80 4.84 -13.10
N ALA A 146 -17.94 4.23 -12.80
CA ALA A 146 -18.93 4.79 -11.89
C ALA A 146 -18.51 4.61 -10.42
N VAL A 147 -18.75 5.64 -9.61
CA VAL A 147 -18.56 5.62 -8.15
C VAL A 147 -19.92 5.56 -7.48
N SER A 148 -20.18 4.54 -6.67
CA SER A 148 -21.43 4.48 -5.90
C SER A 148 -21.41 5.46 -4.73
N VAL A 149 -22.59 5.94 -4.34
CA VAL A 149 -22.74 6.88 -3.22
C VAL A 149 -22.28 6.26 -1.91
N GLU A 150 -22.53 4.96 -1.71
CA GLU A 150 -22.10 4.20 -0.53
C GLU A 150 -20.57 4.15 -0.43
N THR A 151 -19.89 3.99 -1.57
CA THR A 151 -18.42 4.00 -1.64
C THR A 151 -17.88 5.38 -1.30
N ALA A 152 -18.49 6.44 -1.84
CA ALA A 152 -18.10 7.81 -1.55
C ALA A 152 -18.35 8.20 -0.08
N ASP A 153 -19.47 7.77 0.51
CA ASP A 153 -19.78 7.98 1.92
C ASP A 153 -18.76 7.31 2.83
N SER A 154 -18.50 6.02 2.60
CA SER A 154 -17.49 5.27 3.35
C SER A 154 -16.12 5.92 3.24
N TYR A 155 -15.73 6.35 2.04
CA TYR A 155 -14.46 7.03 1.80
C TYR A 155 -14.34 8.34 2.59
N LEU A 156 -15.36 9.21 2.51
CA LEU A 156 -15.39 10.46 3.27
C LEU A 156 -15.32 10.25 4.78
N ARG A 157 -16.01 9.24 5.31
CA ARG A 157 -15.98 8.89 6.74
C ARG A 157 -14.60 8.48 7.20
N PHE A 158 -13.94 7.56 6.49
CA PHE A 158 -12.58 7.14 6.84
C PHE A 158 -11.58 8.29 6.78
N LEU A 159 -11.66 9.14 5.75
CA LEU A 159 -10.78 10.31 5.63
C LEU A 159 -11.06 11.35 6.72
N PHE A 160 -12.31 11.54 7.12
CA PHE A 160 -12.68 12.38 8.25
C PHE A 160 -12.09 11.87 9.56
N HIS A 161 -12.26 10.58 9.86
CA HIS A 161 -11.69 9.95 11.07
C HIS A 161 -10.15 9.97 11.08
N ALA A 162 -9.53 9.89 9.90
CA ALA A 162 -8.08 10.04 9.71
C ALA A 162 -7.58 11.50 9.72
N GLY A 163 -8.47 12.47 9.98
CA GLY A 163 -8.10 13.88 10.12
C GLY A 163 -7.83 14.62 8.81
N TYR A 164 -8.07 14.01 7.64
CA TYR A 164 -7.90 14.70 6.34
C TYR A 164 -8.96 15.76 6.11
N LEU A 165 -10.18 15.52 6.60
CA LEU A 165 -11.34 16.34 6.31
C LEU A 165 -11.85 17.00 7.59
N LYS A 166 -12.46 18.17 7.43
CA LYS A 166 -13.32 18.78 8.46
C LYS A 166 -14.76 18.85 7.99
N VAL A 167 -15.70 18.83 8.93
CA VAL A 167 -17.11 19.12 8.64
C VAL A 167 -17.23 20.63 8.41
N ALA A 168 -17.45 21.05 7.17
CA ALA A 168 -17.64 22.45 6.81
C ALA A 168 -19.09 22.90 7.01
N ARG A 169 -20.04 21.95 6.92
CA ARG A 169 -21.45 22.17 7.27
C ARG A 169 -21.98 20.88 7.88
N ALA A 170 -22.44 20.98 9.13
CA ALA A 170 -23.08 19.87 9.82
C ALA A 170 -24.36 19.44 9.08
N ALA A 171 -24.69 18.15 9.17
CA ALA A 171 -26.00 17.68 8.74
C ALA A 171 -27.08 18.38 9.58
N HIS A 172 -28.15 18.83 8.94
CA HIS A 172 -29.29 19.42 9.65
C HIS A 172 -30.54 18.63 9.32
N HIS A 173 -30.88 17.69 10.21
CA HIS A 173 -32.00 16.75 10.10
C HIS A 173 -32.09 16.05 8.72
N ALA A 174 -33.15 15.28 8.47
CA ALA A 174 -33.34 14.41 7.30
C ALA A 174 -33.24 15.09 5.91
N VAL A 175 -32.99 16.40 5.86
CA VAL A 175 -33.05 17.23 4.64
C VAL A 175 -31.67 17.60 4.10
N ARG A 176 -30.64 17.75 4.95
CA ARG A 176 -29.31 18.24 4.52
C ARG A 176 -28.19 17.34 4.98
N LYS A 177 -27.49 16.74 4.01
CA LYS A 177 -26.32 15.88 4.24
C LYS A 177 -25.10 16.70 4.68
N ALA A 178 -24.27 16.13 5.56
CA ALA A 178 -23.02 16.75 5.97
C ALA A 178 -22.10 17.00 4.78
N LYS A 179 -21.39 18.14 4.78
CA LYS A 179 -20.38 18.45 3.79
C LYS A 179 -19.00 18.45 4.43
N TYR A 180 -18.08 17.76 3.78
CA TYR A 180 -16.70 17.61 4.19
C TYR A 180 -15.79 18.46 3.31
N LEU A 181 -14.79 19.09 3.91
CA LEU A 181 -13.78 19.87 3.22
C LEU A 181 -12.39 19.30 3.52
N LEU A 182 -11.61 19.05 2.46
CA LEU A 182 -10.20 18.67 2.58
C LEU A 182 -9.41 19.81 3.21
N LEU A 183 -8.68 19.50 4.29
CA LEU A 183 -7.78 20.44 4.93
C LEU A 183 -6.56 20.70 4.04
N PRO A 184 -6.16 21.96 3.78
CA PRO A 184 -5.06 22.27 2.87
C PRO A 184 -3.74 21.57 3.22
N HIS A 185 -3.39 21.49 4.51
CA HIS A 185 -2.17 20.83 4.99
C HIS A 185 -2.23 19.29 4.92
N MET A 186 -3.42 18.72 4.72
CA MET A 186 -3.65 17.28 4.56
C MET A 186 -3.72 16.86 3.08
N ASN A 187 -3.47 17.79 2.15
CA ASN A 187 -3.23 17.45 0.75
C ASN A 187 -1.80 16.92 0.59
N THR A 188 -1.57 15.70 1.09
CA THR A 188 -0.24 15.09 1.23
C THR A 188 0.39 14.63 -0.09
N GLY A 189 -0.38 14.56 -1.18
CA GLY A 189 0.16 14.23 -2.50
C GLY A 189 -0.85 13.61 -3.47
N PRO A 190 -0.38 13.16 -4.64
CA PRO A 190 -1.23 12.60 -5.69
C PRO A 190 -1.68 11.15 -5.44
N ILE A 191 -1.05 10.42 -4.51
CA ILE A 191 -1.46 9.06 -4.16
C ILE A 191 -2.59 9.16 -3.12
N PRO A 192 -3.76 8.57 -3.33
CA PRO A 192 -4.84 8.64 -2.35
C PRO A 192 -4.46 7.91 -1.05
N PRO A 193 -4.90 8.39 0.13
CA PRO A 193 -4.88 7.60 1.35
C PRO A 193 -5.57 6.25 1.13
N GLN A 194 -4.92 5.17 1.54
CA GLN A 194 -5.34 3.80 1.32
C GLN A 194 -6.17 3.31 2.50
N ILE A 195 -7.45 3.04 2.24
CA ILE A 195 -8.33 2.36 3.19
C ILE A 195 -8.08 0.86 3.07
N GLN A 196 -7.55 0.25 4.12
CA GLN A 196 -7.22 -1.17 4.18
C GLN A 196 -8.37 -1.98 4.74
N ARG A 197 -8.39 -3.30 4.48
CA ARG A 197 -9.44 -4.21 4.97
C ARG A 197 -9.56 -4.23 6.50
N ALA A 198 -8.46 -4.01 7.21
CA ALA A 198 -8.43 -3.87 8.66
C ALA A 198 -9.02 -2.53 9.16
N LYS A 199 -9.77 -1.80 8.32
CA LYS A 199 -10.39 -0.50 8.63
C LYS A 199 -9.37 0.54 9.10
N GLN A 200 -8.22 0.53 8.44
CA GLN A 200 -7.10 1.43 8.65
C GLN A 200 -6.95 2.38 7.47
N VAL A 201 -6.47 3.60 7.72
CA VAL A 201 -6.10 4.58 6.69
C VAL A 201 -4.60 4.80 6.73
N PHE A 202 -3.92 4.38 5.67
CA PHE A 202 -2.48 4.57 5.48
C PHE A 202 -2.22 5.61 4.39
N ASP A 203 -1.34 6.58 4.63
CA ASP A 203 -0.92 7.56 3.64
C ASP A 203 0.37 7.12 2.93
N PRO A 204 0.33 6.78 1.64
CA PRO A 204 1.54 6.39 0.93
C PRO A 204 2.47 7.57 0.62
N ASN A 205 1.99 8.81 0.61
CA ASN A 205 2.86 9.96 0.30
C ASN A 205 3.75 10.32 1.49
N THR A 206 3.22 10.23 2.72
CA THR A 206 3.96 10.49 3.97
C THR A 206 4.44 9.21 4.66
N ASN A 207 4.09 8.04 4.14
CA ASN A 207 4.41 6.73 4.70
C ASN A 207 3.96 6.58 6.17
N THR A 208 2.75 7.09 6.48
CA THR A 208 2.23 7.19 7.86
C THR A 208 0.87 6.50 8.00
N LEU A 209 0.67 5.78 9.10
CA LEU A 209 -0.65 5.25 9.48
C LEU A 209 -1.46 6.36 10.16
N MET A 210 -2.52 6.83 9.49
CA MET A 210 -3.29 8.01 9.90
C MET A 210 -4.51 7.67 10.76
N TYR A 211 -5.03 6.46 10.61
CA TYR A 211 -6.17 5.99 11.37
C TYR A 211 -6.18 4.47 11.47
N THR A 212 -6.59 3.98 12.63
CA THR A 212 -7.01 2.61 12.86
C THR A 212 -8.33 2.67 13.58
N GLU A 213 -9.37 2.07 13.01
CA GLU A 213 -10.57 1.76 13.77
C GLU A 213 -10.13 0.74 14.83
N ARG A 214 -9.87 1.19 16.07
CA ARG A 214 -9.56 0.27 17.16
C ARG A 214 -10.75 -0.68 17.30
N PRO A 215 -10.61 -1.99 17.05
CA PRO A 215 -11.43 -2.92 17.77
C PRO A 215 -10.77 -2.99 19.14
N GLU A 216 -11.11 -2.06 20.05
CA GLU A 216 -10.87 -2.37 21.45
C GLU A 216 -11.64 -3.67 21.68
N LEU A 217 -10.91 -4.76 21.91
CA LEU A 217 -11.48 -6.06 22.15
C LEU A 217 -12.52 -5.83 23.24
N GLU A 218 -13.79 -6.16 23.02
CA GLU A 218 -14.79 -6.14 24.09
C GLU A 218 -14.32 -6.91 25.34
N GLU A 219 -13.33 -7.79 25.16
CA GLU A 219 -12.56 -8.48 26.19
C GLU A 219 -11.64 -7.56 27.03
N GLU A 220 -10.98 -6.56 26.46
CA GLU A 220 -10.10 -5.62 27.20
C GLU A 220 -10.91 -4.68 28.11
N LEU A 221 -12.12 -4.29 27.69
CA LEU A 221 -13.08 -3.54 28.50
C LEU A 221 -13.74 -4.42 29.58
N LYS A 222 -13.96 -5.71 29.31
CA LYS A 222 -14.47 -6.68 30.30
C LYS A 222 -13.43 -7.10 31.34
N HIS A 223 -12.14 -7.12 30.99
CA HIS A 223 -11.06 -7.60 31.85
C HIS A 223 -10.20 -6.49 32.48
N GLY A 224 -10.64 -5.23 32.42
CA GLY A 224 -10.20 -4.17 33.33
C GLY A 224 -8.67 -3.96 33.40
N THR A 225 -7.97 -3.98 32.27
CA THR A 225 -6.52 -3.73 32.26
C THR A 225 -6.21 -2.40 31.55
N LEU A 226 -6.55 -1.31 32.23
CA LEU A 226 -5.83 -0.04 32.06
C LEU A 226 -4.99 0.16 33.32
N LEU A 227 -3.72 -0.19 33.23
CA LEU A 227 -2.71 0.30 34.17
C LEU A 227 -2.69 1.83 34.06
N LEU A 228 -3.34 2.46 35.03
CA LEU A 228 -3.20 3.88 35.34
C LEU A 228 -1.74 4.15 35.71
N ASN A 229 -0.94 4.55 34.73
CA ASN A 229 0.34 5.19 34.99
C ASN A 229 0.12 6.70 34.94
N HIS A 230 -0.12 7.32 36.09
CA HIS A 230 0.26 8.69 36.51
C HIS A 230 0.26 8.62 38.05
N GLU A 231 1.46 8.55 38.67
CA GLU A 231 2.01 9.58 39.58
C GLU A 231 1.12 9.82 40.82
N GLU A 232 1.55 9.60 42.06
CA GLU A 232 2.65 10.31 42.72
C GLU A 232 3.34 9.43 43.77
N ILE A 233 4.68 9.39 43.69
CA ILE A 233 5.54 9.13 44.84
C ILE A 233 5.50 10.42 45.66
N ASN A 234 4.87 10.40 46.82
CA ASN A 234 5.15 11.36 47.88
C ASN A 234 5.86 10.61 48.99
N ASP A 235 7.11 11.03 49.21
CA ASP A 235 7.95 10.67 50.34
C ASP A 235 7.34 11.21 51.65
N GLU A 236 7.21 10.33 52.65
CA GLU A 236 7.37 10.64 54.08
C GLU A 236 8.00 9.44 54.79
#